data_AF-A0AAV0MFF6-F1
#
_entry.id   AF-A0AAV0MFF6-F1
#
_cell.length_a   1.000
_cell.length_b   1.000
_cell.length_c   1.000
_cell.angle_alpha   90.00
_cell.angle_beta   90.00
_cell.angle_gamma   90.00
#
_symmetry.space_group_name_H-M   'P 1'
#
loop_
_entity.id
_entity.type
_entity.pdbx_description
1 polymer ?
#
loop_
_entity_poly.entity_id
_entity_poly.type
_entity_poly.pdbx_seq_one_letter_code
_entity_poly.pdbx_strand_id
1 'polypeptide(L)'
;MSRATRFIWKTFRQQNDATQRKHVTKIDFFLDIMEDGIAYSIDNDIHLSATYLGTTTSAPPRVLVASEIYHEMTHVWQWNGGGATPLGLIEGIADFIRMKAGYESTSSPVRLGEGDRWDQGYGVTAGFLGYCDGLKRGFVGKLNKKMRFGYSETYFRDLLGKDVDSLWSEYKAKYKS
;
A
#
# COMPACT_ATOMS: atom_id res chain seq x y z
N MET A 1 5.47 5.36 -14.44
CA MET A 1 5.91 5.96 -13.16
C MET A 1 5.25 7.31 -12.84
N SER A 2 5.33 8.36 -13.68
CA SER A 2 4.75 9.69 -13.33
C SER A 2 3.25 9.71 -12.99
N ARG A 3 2.45 8.84 -13.63
CA ARG A 3 1.03 8.65 -13.30
C ARG A 3 0.84 8.08 -11.89
N ALA A 4 1.61 7.06 -11.52
CA ALA A 4 1.60 6.46 -10.18
C ALA A 4 2.04 7.48 -9.11
N THR A 5 3.13 8.24 -9.32
CA THR A 5 3.54 9.33 -8.41
C THR A 5 2.40 10.30 -8.13
N ARG A 6 1.75 10.82 -9.18
CA ARG A 6 0.65 11.77 -9.02
C ARG A 6 -0.54 11.15 -8.29
N PHE A 7 -0.85 9.90 -8.60
CA PHE A 7 -1.92 9.16 -7.92
C PHE A 7 -1.61 8.98 -6.42
N ILE A 8 -0.40 8.55 -6.09
CA ILE A 8 0.05 8.35 -4.71
C ILE A 8 0.05 9.67 -3.95
N TRP A 9 0.64 10.75 -4.50
CA TRP A 9 0.60 12.06 -3.86
C TRP A 9 -0.82 12.58 -3.67
N LYS A 10 -1.74 12.32 -4.59
CA LYS A 10 -3.15 12.68 -4.42
C LYS A 10 -3.78 11.88 -3.28
N THR A 11 -3.56 10.57 -3.23
CA THR A 11 -4.11 9.69 -2.18
C THR A 11 -3.53 10.01 -0.79
N PHE A 12 -2.23 10.30 -0.71
CA PHE A 12 -1.55 10.75 0.50
C PHE A 12 -1.78 12.24 0.83
N ARG A 13 -2.54 12.97 0.00
CA ARG A 13 -2.84 14.40 0.18
C ARG A 13 -1.59 15.28 0.22
N GLN A 14 -0.57 14.89 -0.52
CA GLN A 14 0.71 15.59 -0.66
C GLN A 14 0.80 16.38 -1.98
N GLN A 15 -0.19 16.30 -2.88
CA GLN A 15 -0.14 16.91 -4.23
C GLN A 15 0.14 18.42 -4.27
N ASN A 16 -0.29 19.17 -3.25
CA ASN A 16 -0.19 20.64 -3.24
C ASN A 16 0.82 21.16 -2.20
N ASP A 17 1.47 20.29 -1.43
CA ASP A 17 2.43 20.68 -0.39
C ASP A 17 3.66 19.76 -0.47
N ALA A 18 4.74 20.27 -1.08
CA ALA A 18 5.99 19.54 -1.22
C ALA A 18 6.67 19.28 0.13
N THR A 19 6.41 20.08 1.17
CA THR A 19 7.02 19.90 2.50
C THR A 19 6.55 18.63 3.21
N GLN A 20 5.45 18.03 2.73
CA GLN A 20 4.88 16.79 3.27
C GLN A 20 5.38 15.53 2.55
N ARG A 21 6.21 15.69 1.51
CA ARG A 21 6.76 14.59 0.71
C ARG A 21 8.15 14.21 1.20
N LYS A 22 8.54 12.97 0.93
CA LYS A 22 9.95 12.60 0.90
C LYS A 22 10.66 13.38 -0.21
N HIS A 23 11.91 13.76 0.03
CA HIS A 23 12.75 14.40 -0.98
C HIS A 23 13.38 13.33 -1.86
N VAL A 24 12.75 13.06 -3.01
CA VAL A 24 13.19 12.07 -4.00
C VAL A 24 13.32 12.78 -5.34
N THR A 25 14.53 12.79 -5.89
CA THR A 25 14.86 13.46 -7.16
C THR A 25 14.92 12.50 -8.34
N LYS A 26 15.13 11.21 -8.07
CA LYS A 26 15.26 10.15 -9.07
C LYS A 26 14.62 8.86 -8.53
N ILE A 27 13.97 8.13 -9.43
CA ILE A 27 13.44 6.78 -9.22
C ILE A 27 13.92 5.98 -10.43
N ASP A 28 14.73 4.96 -10.20
CA ASP A 28 15.15 4.03 -11.24
C ASP A 28 14.23 2.81 -11.25
N PHE A 29 14.01 2.26 -12.44
CA PHE A 29 13.20 1.06 -12.64
C PHE A 29 14.02 0.03 -13.41
N PHE A 30 14.13 -1.15 -12.83
CA PHE A 30 14.89 -2.27 -13.34
C PHE A 30 13.95 -3.44 -13.64
N LEU A 31 14.26 -4.13 -14.73
CA LEU A 31 13.60 -5.36 -15.12
C LEU A 31 14.67 -6.46 -15.06
N ASP A 32 14.60 -7.28 -14.01
CA ASP A 32 15.68 -8.20 -13.65
C ASP A 32 15.27 -9.66 -13.88
N ILE A 33 16.27 -10.50 -14.14
CA ILE A 33 16.09 -11.95 -14.04
C ILE A 33 16.23 -12.30 -12.56
N MET A 34 15.12 -12.64 -11.94
CA MET A 34 15.05 -13.04 -10.53
C MET A 34 14.59 -14.49 -10.45
N GLU A 35 15.23 -15.29 -9.59
CA GLU A 35 14.85 -16.69 -9.34
C GLU A 35 13.56 -16.77 -8.52
N ASP A 36 13.45 -15.89 -7.50
CA ASP A 36 12.30 -15.79 -6.60
C ASP A 36 11.75 -14.36 -6.54
N GLY A 37 10.47 -14.23 -6.18
CA GLY A 37 9.82 -12.94 -5.96
C GLY A 37 9.21 -12.31 -7.21
N ILE A 38 8.33 -11.33 -6.96
CA ILE A 38 7.59 -10.61 -8.00
C ILE A 38 8.26 -9.28 -8.27
N ALA A 39 8.38 -8.45 -7.24
CA ALA A 39 9.00 -7.13 -7.28
C ALA A 39 9.53 -6.78 -5.89
N TYR A 40 10.41 -5.79 -5.82
CA TYR A 40 10.81 -5.16 -4.57
C TYR A 40 11.28 -3.73 -4.83
N SER A 41 11.37 -2.95 -3.77
CA SER A 41 11.97 -1.63 -3.78
C SER A 41 13.05 -1.51 -2.71
N ILE A 42 14.14 -0.85 -3.09
CA ILE A 42 15.23 -0.50 -2.19
C ILE A 42 15.61 0.96 -2.45
N ASP A 43 15.66 1.76 -1.40
CA ASP A 43 15.76 3.22 -1.51
C ASP A 43 14.70 3.84 -2.43
N ASN A 44 15.09 4.23 -3.65
CA ASN A 44 14.19 4.76 -4.67
C ASN A 44 14.20 3.90 -5.95
N ASP A 45 14.81 2.73 -5.89
CA ASP A 45 14.94 1.81 -7.00
C ASP A 45 13.83 0.77 -6.94
N ILE A 46 13.24 0.47 -8.09
CA ILE A 46 12.16 -0.48 -8.24
C ILE A 46 12.65 -1.61 -9.13
N HIS A 47 12.59 -2.83 -8.63
CA HIS A 47 13.03 -4.03 -9.33
C HIS A 47 11.81 -4.92 -9.58
N LEU A 48 11.59 -5.30 -10.83
CA LEU A 48 10.51 -6.19 -11.24
C LEU A 48 11.10 -7.45 -11.90
N SER A 49 10.60 -8.62 -11.53
CA SER A 49 11.04 -9.90 -12.06
C SER A 49 10.54 -10.10 -13.50
N ALA A 50 11.46 -10.08 -14.46
CA ALA A 50 11.21 -10.49 -15.84
C ALA A 50 10.80 -11.97 -15.92
N THR A 51 11.37 -12.81 -15.05
CA THR A 51 10.99 -14.22 -14.92
C THR A 51 9.51 -14.36 -14.56
N TYR A 52 9.03 -13.58 -13.58
CA TYR A 52 7.62 -13.57 -13.19
C TYR A 52 6.73 -13.13 -14.36
N LEU A 53 7.07 -12.02 -15.03
CA LEU A 53 6.31 -11.52 -16.18
C LEU A 53 6.26 -12.51 -17.34
N GLY A 54 7.31 -13.29 -17.55
CA GLY A 54 7.39 -14.30 -18.61
C GLY A 54 6.68 -15.61 -18.31
N THR A 55 6.39 -15.90 -17.04
CA THR A 55 5.84 -17.20 -16.61
C THR A 55 4.40 -17.13 -16.11
N THR A 56 3.96 -16.00 -15.54
CA THR A 56 2.60 -15.87 -15.02
C THR A 56 1.57 -15.67 -16.15
N THR A 57 0.40 -16.27 -15.99
CA THR A 57 -0.76 -16.10 -16.90
C THR A 57 -1.93 -15.36 -16.25
N SER A 58 -1.71 -14.82 -15.06
CA SER A 58 -2.76 -14.27 -14.20
C SER A 58 -3.38 -12.95 -14.71
N ALA A 59 -2.64 -12.18 -15.50
CA ALA A 59 -3.12 -10.98 -16.18
C ALA A 59 -2.20 -10.62 -17.36
N PRO A 60 -2.60 -9.73 -18.29
CA PRO A 60 -1.71 -9.25 -19.34
C PRO A 60 -0.47 -8.55 -18.76
N PRO A 61 0.73 -8.67 -19.37
CA PRO A 61 1.97 -8.08 -18.85
C PRO A 61 1.88 -6.59 -18.51
N ARG A 62 1.15 -5.80 -19.32
CA ARG A 62 0.92 -4.37 -19.05
C ARG A 62 0.19 -4.11 -17.72
N VAL A 63 -0.71 -5.00 -17.31
CA VAL A 63 -1.48 -4.89 -16.08
C VAL A 63 -0.62 -5.30 -14.89
N LEU A 64 0.16 -6.37 -15.04
CA LEU A 64 1.12 -6.82 -14.02
C LEU A 64 2.16 -5.74 -13.73
N VAL A 65 2.80 -5.21 -14.76
CA VAL A 65 3.77 -4.09 -14.63
C VAL A 65 3.11 -2.89 -13.96
N ALA A 66 1.87 -2.54 -14.32
CA ALA A 66 1.17 -1.44 -13.67
C ALA A 66 0.86 -1.72 -12.20
N SER A 67 0.36 -2.91 -11.86
CA SER A 67 0.11 -3.36 -10.48
C SER A 67 1.34 -3.18 -9.62
N GLU A 68 2.47 -3.76 -10.04
CA GLU A 68 3.70 -3.75 -9.24
C GLU A 68 4.34 -2.36 -9.19
N ILE A 69 4.28 -1.57 -10.27
CA ILE A 69 4.73 -0.17 -10.21
C ILE A 69 3.91 0.63 -9.18
N TYR A 70 2.59 0.43 -9.09
CA TYR A 70 1.79 1.15 -8.10
C TYR A 70 2.08 0.67 -6.67
N HIS A 71 2.35 -0.63 -6.48
CA HIS A 71 2.79 -1.18 -5.20
C HIS A 71 4.14 -0.58 -4.78
N GLU A 72 5.19 -0.81 -5.57
CA GLU A 72 6.56 -0.45 -5.22
C GLU A 72 6.79 1.06 -5.16
N MET A 73 6.17 1.83 -6.06
CA MET A 73 6.24 3.29 -5.94
C MET A 73 5.59 3.80 -4.65
N THR A 74 4.66 3.05 -4.05
CA THR A 74 4.09 3.45 -2.76
C THR A 74 5.13 3.39 -1.66
N HIS A 75 6.01 2.37 -1.64
CA HIS A 75 7.10 2.30 -0.66
C HIS A 75 8.07 3.50 -0.77
N VAL A 76 8.35 3.94 -1.99
CA VAL A 76 9.15 5.16 -2.24
C VAL A 76 8.52 6.38 -1.56
N TRP A 77 7.21 6.59 -1.71
CA TRP A 77 6.55 7.83 -1.27
C TRP A 77 5.93 7.78 0.14
N GLN A 78 5.63 6.60 0.67
CA GLN A 78 5.00 6.45 1.99
C GLN A 78 5.99 6.68 3.11
N TRP A 79 5.50 7.17 4.25
CA TRP A 79 6.27 7.23 5.48
C TRP A 79 6.21 5.90 6.21
N ASN A 80 7.35 5.44 6.73
CA ASN A 80 7.46 4.17 7.46
C ASN A 80 7.74 4.35 8.96
N GLY A 81 7.50 5.54 9.50
CA GLY A 81 7.73 5.81 10.92
C GLY A 81 9.19 5.73 11.34
N GLY A 82 10.15 5.94 10.42
CA GLY A 82 11.57 5.67 10.70
C GLY A 82 11.86 4.20 10.92
N GLY A 83 11.08 3.30 10.31
CA GLY A 83 11.16 1.85 10.51
C GLY A 83 10.28 1.31 11.63
N ALA A 84 9.58 2.17 12.38
CA ALA A 84 8.72 1.74 13.50
C ALA A 84 7.34 1.22 13.06
N THR A 85 6.91 1.49 11.82
CA THR A 85 5.61 1.01 11.33
C THR A 85 5.64 -0.50 11.08
N PRO A 86 4.63 -1.28 11.53
CA PRO A 86 4.52 -2.70 11.23
C PRO A 86 4.62 -2.99 9.74
N LEU A 87 5.43 -3.99 9.36
CA LEU A 87 5.66 -4.31 7.95
C LEU A 87 4.38 -4.66 7.20
N GLY A 88 3.44 -5.38 7.82
CA GLY A 88 2.16 -5.67 7.16
C GLY A 88 1.28 -4.44 6.95
N LEU A 89 1.40 -3.39 7.78
CA LEU A 89 0.76 -2.10 7.48
C LEU A 89 1.44 -1.39 6.30
N ILE A 90 2.77 -1.47 6.21
CA ILE A 90 3.57 -0.93 5.09
C ILE A 90 3.17 -1.61 3.76
N GLU A 91 3.09 -2.93 3.72
CA GLU A 91 2.63 -3.69 2.56
C GLU A 91 1.15 -3.43 2.26
N GLY A 92 0.31 -3.40 3.29
CA GLY A 92 -1.12 -3.16 3.13
C GLY A 92 -1.45 -1.78 2.56
N ILE A 93 -0.65 -0.74 2.86
CA ILE A 93 -0.82 0.59 2.25
C ILE A 93 -0.44 0.55 0.77
N ALA A 94 0.63 -0.15 0.40
CA ALA A 94 1.02 -0.34 -1.00
C ALA A 94 -0.06 -1.10 -1.79
N ASP A 95 -0.61 -2.19 -1.21
CA ASP A 95 -1.73 -2.92 -1.79
C ASP A 95 -3.00 -2.07 -1.92
N PHE A 96 -3.29 -1.24 -0.91
CA PHE A 96 -4.42 -0.31 -0.95
C PHE A 96 -4.28 0.69 -2.10
N ILE A 97 -3.07 1.20 -2.37
CA ILE A 97 -2.83 2.12 -3.48
C ILE A 97 -3.08 1.45 -4.82
N ARG A 98 -2.52 0.25 -5.07
CA ARG A 98 -2.74 -0.46 -6.35
C ARG A 98 -4.21 -0.81 -6.54
N MET A 99 -4.89 -1.29 -5.49
CA MET A 99 -6.34 -1.55 -5.50
C MET A 99 -7.12 -0.29 -5.87
N LYS A 100 -6.85 0.84 -5.21
CA LYS A 100 -7.55 2.11 -5.47
C LYS A 100 -7.27 2.67 -6.87
N ALA A 101 -6.16 2.29 -7.49
CA ALA A 101 -5.83 2.63 -8.86
C ALA A 101 -6.46 1.70 -9.90
N GLY A 102 -7.16 0.63 -9.48
CA GLY A 102 -7.79 -0.36 -10.35
C GLY A 102 -6.85 -1.48 -10.80
N TYR A 103 -5.73 -1.67 -10.09
CA TYR A 103 -4.77 -2.73 -10.34
C TYR A 103 -4.77 -3.71 -9.16
N GLU A 104 -5.78 -4.57 -9.11
CA GLU A 104 -5.84 -5.63 -8.10
C GLU A 104 -4.68 -6.60 -8.27
N SER A 105 -4.14 -7.06 -7.14
CA SER A 105 -3.13 -8.09 -7.11
C SER A 105 -3.67 -9.43 -7.55
N THR A 106 -2.94 -10.13 -8.39
CA THR A 106 -3.26 -11.52 -8.74
C THR A 106 -2.67 -12.52 -7.75
N SER A 107 -1.60 -12.17 -7.05
CA SER A 107 -0.94 -13.04 -6.05
C SER A 107 -1.49 -12.87 -4.63
N SER A 108 -2.02 -11.68 -4.30
CA SER A 108 -2.63 -11.38 -3.00
C SER A 108 -3.93 -10.58 -3.18
N PRO A 109 -4.97 -11.18 -3.77
CA PRO A 109 -6.21 -10.49 -4.05
C PRO A 109 -6.86 -9.97 -2.76
N VAL A 110 -7.50 -8.80 -2.84
CA VAL A 110 -8.21 -8.21 -1.70
C VAL A 110 -9.47 -9.00 -1.43
N ARG A 111 -9.50 -9.75 -0.32
CA ARG A 111 -10.66 -10.50 0.11
C ARG A 111 -11.20 -9.89 1.40
N LEU A 112 -12.36 -9.24 1.28
CA LEU A 112 -12.93 -8.49 2.40
C LEU A 112 -13.34 -9.44 3.53
N GLY A 113 -12.95 -9.09 4.75
CA GLY A 113 -13.23 -9.89 5.94
C GLY A 113 -12.36 -11.13 6.12
N GLU A 114 -11.39 -11.43 5.24
CA GLU A 114 -10.42 -12.50 5.45
C GLU A 114 -9.22 -12.07 6.32
N GLY A 115 -8.35 -13.03 6.66
CA GLY A 115 -7.13 -12.82 7.46
C GLY A 115 -7.34 -12.84 8.98
N ASP A 116 -6.24 -12.98 9.71
CA ASP A 116 -6.24 -13.19 11.16
C ASP A 116 -5.99 -11.90 11.94
N ARG A 117 -5.26 -10.94 11.36
CA ARG A 117 -4.92 -9.66 12.00
C ARG A 117 -4.95 -8.50 11.01
N TRP A 118 -5.15 -7.30 11.54
CA TRP A 118 -5.33 -6.08 10.74
C TRP A 118 -4.05 -5.66 9.99
N ASP A 119 -2.86 -6.00 10.49
CA ASP A 119 -1.53 -5.75 9.90
C ASP A 119 -0.91 -7.02 9.31
N GLN A 120 -1.72 -7.95 8.78
CA GLN A 120 -1.22 -9.16 8.15
C GLN A 120 -0.39 -8.88 6.88
N GLY A 121 -0.61 -7.75 6.22
CA GLY A 121 0.03 -7.42 4.96
C GLY A 121 -0.90 -7.49 3.76
N TYR A 122 -0.41 -6.96 2.65
CA TYR A 122 -0.97 -7.11 1.31
C TYR A 122 -2.49 -6.92 1.25
N GLY A 123 -3.19 -7.79 0.51
CA GLY A 123 -4.62 -7.68 0.25
C GLY A 123 -5.50 -7.71 1.50
N VAL A 124 -5.08 -8.42 2.55
CA VAL A 124 -5.80 -8.51 3.83
C VAL A 124 -5.85 -7.13 4.51
N THR A 125 -4.69 -6.53 4.72
CA THR A 125 -4.60 -5.20 5.34
C THR A 125 -5.17 -4.13 4.42
N ALA A 126 -4.99 -4.24 3.10
CA ALA A 126 -5.58 -3.30 2.15
C ALA A 126 -7.10 -3.28 2.18
N GLY A 127 -7.76 -4.43 2.32
CA GLY A 127 -9.21 -4.53 2.48
C GLY A 127 -9.70 -3.79 3.74
N PHE A 128 -8.99 -3.95 4.86
CA PHE A 128 -9.28 -3.23 6.10
C PHE A 128 -9.04 -1.72 6.00
N LEU A 129 -7.95 -1.31 5.35
CA LEU A 129 -7.69 0.10 5.06
C LEU A 129 -8.76 0.70 4.14
N GLY A 130 -9.29 -0.10 3.20
CA GLY A 130 -10.46 0.21 2.39
C GLY A 130 -11.69 0.51 3.23
N TYR A 131 -12.00 -0.37 4.19
CA TYR A 131 -13.06 -0.15 5.17
C TYR A 131 -12.87 1.14 5.98
N CYS A 132 -11.66 1.35 6.51
CA CYS A 132 -11.32 2.56 7.28
C CYS A 132 -11.45 3.86 6.45
N ASP A 133 -11.01 3.83 5.18
CA ASP A 133 -11.18 4.96 4.25
C ASP A 133 -12.65 5.22 3.90
N GLY A 134 -13.49 4.17 3.91
CA GLY A 134 -14.94 4.28 3.80
C GLY A 134 -15.60 4.93 5.01
N LEU A 135 -15.11 4.69 6.23
CA LEU A 135 -15.57 5.37 7.44
C LEU A 135 -15.16 6.85 7.47
N LYS A 136 -13.95 7.16 7.01
CA LYS A 136 -13.45 8.54 6.94
C LYS A 136 -12.61 8.74 5.69
N ARG A 137 -13.20 9.39 4.70
CA ARG A 137 -12.53 9.70 3.43
C ARG A 137 -11.12 10.29 3.62
N GLY A 138 -10.15 9.69 2.94
CA GLY A 138 -8.74 10.04 3.00
C GLY A 138 -8.06 9.58 4.29
N PHE A 139 -8.56 8.53 4.93
CA PHE A 139 -7.99 7.92 6.13
C PHE A 139 -6.54 7.53 5.89
N VAL A 140 -6.27 6.75 4.83
CA VAL A 140 -4.91 6.25 4.53
C VAL A 140 -3.92 7.39 4.34
N GLY A 141 -4.31 8.47 3.66
CA GLY A 141 -3.43 9.64 3.52
C GLY A 141 -3.17 10.38 4.84
N LYS A 142 -4.16 10.44 5.74
CA LYS A 142 -3.98 11.01 7.08
C LYS A 142 -3.12 10.12 7.97
N LEU A 143 -3.28 8.79 7.87
CA LEU A 143 -2.44 7.82 8.56
C LEU A 143 -0.99 7.95 8.09
N ASN A 144 -0.74 7.91 6.77
CA ASN A 144 0.58 8.14 6.19
C ASN A 144 1.23 9.43 6.70
N LYS A 145 0.48 10.54 6.78
CA LYS A 145 0.98 11.79 7.34
C LYS A 145 1.39 11.66 8.82
N LYS A 146 0.62 10.96 9.66
CA LYS A 146 0.97 10.72 11.07
C LYS A 146 2.20 9.82 11.21
N MET A 147 2.44 8.93 10.25
CA MET A 147 3.60 8.04 10.23
C MET A 147 4.92 8.71 9.86
N ARG A 148 4.96 10.03 9.64
CA ARG A 148 6.15 10.74 9.16
C ARG A 148 7.40 10.56 10.03
N PHE A 149 7.22 10.50 11.35
CA PHE A 149 8.33 10.50 12.32
C PHE A 149 8.25 9.38 13.36
N GLY A 150 7.32 8.44 13.19
CA GLY A 150 7.10 7.35 14.14
C GLY A 150 5.79 6.63 13.83
N TYR A 151 5.48 5.59 14.60
CA TYR A 151 4.23 4.87 14.51
C TYR A 151 3.63 4.61 15.89
N SER A 152 2.30 4.67 15.97
CA SER A 152 1.52 4.19 17.10
C SER A 152 0.15 3.74 16.62
N GLU A 153 -0.33 2.61 17.11
CA GLU A 153 -1.70 2.13 16.83
C GLU A 153 -2.78 3.10 17.28
N THR A 154 -2.48 3.97 18.26
CA THR A 154 -3.36 5.06 18.70
C THR A 154 -3.74 6.02 17.56
N TYR A 155 -2.99 6.04 16.46
CA TYR A 155 -3.32 6.84 15.29
C TYR A 155 -4.67 6.46 14.67
N PHE A 156 -5.11 5.20 14.78
CA PHE A 156 -6.44 4.79 14.37
C PHE A 156 -7.51 5.48 15.22
N ARG A 157 -7.31 5.52 16.55
CA ARG A 157 -8.19 6.21 17.50
C ARG A 157 -8.22 7.72 17.25
N ASP A 158 -7.08 8.35 17.04
CA ASP A 158 -7.00 9.78 16.72
C ASP A 158 -7.79 10.13 15.45
N LEU A 159 -7.78 9.23 14.46
CA LEU A 159 -8.38 9.49 13.16
C LEU A 159 -9.85 9.08 13.08
N LEU A 160 -10.26 7.98 13.71
CA LEU A 160 -11.58 7.36 13.57
C LEU A 160 -12.37 7.30 14.88
N GLY A 161 -11.77 7.63 16.02
CA GLY A 161 -12.41 7.61 17.34
C GLY A 161 -12.48 6.23 18.00
N LYS A 162 -11.87 5.19 17.39
CA LYS A 162 -11.84 3.81 17.90
C LYS A 162 -10.43 3.22 17.78
N ASP A 163 -10.06 2.35 18.70
CA ASP A 163 -8.82 1.56 18.54
C ASP A 163 -8.88 0.62 17.34
N VAL A 164 -7.70 0.20 16.87
CA VAL A 164 -7.55 -0.61 15.67
C VAL A 164 -8.21 -1.99 15.80
N ASP A 165 -8.18 -2.59 17.00
CA ASP A 165 -8.77 -3.91 17.24
C ASP A 165 -10.30 -3.88 17.16
N SER A 166 -10.93 -2.83 17.71
CA SER A 166 -12.37 -2.60 17.56
C SER A 166 -12.76 -2.40 16.10
N LEU A 167 -12.00 -1.58 15.36
CA LEU A 167 -12.23 -1.35 13.93
C LEU A 167 -12.06 -2.64 13.12
N TRP A 168 -11.05 -3.46 13.44
CA TRP A 168 -10.81 -4.74 12.80
C TRP A 168 -11.96 -5.73 13.07
N SER A 169 -12.43 -5.79 14.31
CA SER A 169 -13.57 -6.63 14.69
C SER A 169 -14.86 -6.21 13.96
N GLU A 170 -15.11 -4.91 13.83
CA GLU A 170 -16.24 -4.37 13.07
C GLU A 170 -16.12 -4.66 11.57
N TYR A 171 -14.92 -4.53 11.01
CA TYR A 171 -14.63 -4.92 9.63
C TYR A 171 -14.91 -6.41 9.41
N LYS A 172 -14.38 -7.29 10.25
CA LYS A 172 -14.62 -8.73 10.19
C LYS A 172 -16.11 -9.02 10.30
N ALA A 173 -16.82 -8.40 11.25
CA ALA A 173 -18.26 -8.61 11.42
C ALA A 173 -19.08 -8.14 10.20
N LYS A 174 -18.70 -7.02 9.57
CA LYS A 174 -19.37 -6.50 8.37
C LYS A 174 -19.27 -7.43 7.16
N TYR A 175 -18.14 -8.13 7.04
CA TYR A 175 -17.83 -9.01 5.91
C TYR A 175 -17.80 -10.50 6.29
N LYS A 176 -18.36 -10.87 7.45
CA LYS A 176 -18.64 -12.26 7.79
C LYS A 176 -19.66 -12.79 6.79
N SER A 177 -19.24 -13.75 5.98
CA SER A 177 -20.09 -14.60 5.16
C SER A 177 -20.85 -15.61 6.03
#